data_AF-A0A7Y7YBY8-F1
#
_entry.id   AF-A0A7Y7YBY8-F1
#
_cell.length_a   1.000
_cell.length_b   1.000
_cell.length_c   1.000
_cell.angle_alpha   90.00
_cell.angle_beta   90.00
_cell.angle_gamma   90.00
#
_symmetry.space_group_name_H-M   'P 1'
#
loop_
_entity.id
_entity.type
_entity.pdbx_description
1 polymer ?
#
loop_
_entity_poly.entity_id
_entity_poly.type
_entity_poly.pdbx_seq_one_letter_code
_entity_poly.pdbx_strand_id
1 'polypeptide(L)'
;MGHASFSPCLPDQRTNLITIISEHHGWRTLSGIQTSDYYAYRNAIRDGCHLQRVSFELRHPEEMICDLSNLDPIYNGMHRDDIVKIWEHLNLSTRKMEGRGGIGRVEGNGLSPELAISGPSKSVLTILKNSLISEAFNHIQSSFFPITTKKPSRGVAKNRLLTNADSNTLDFHNRLCIFYSQYVSHEQLESNSIFNTRYIYEDHEIWHQIENLSKNKLFLLSAGLPLALGYMAATGDQNVFFLEIHRQNDSSLLNKNIEFQDIFPTPTSSRDPWLIIDKAYTGGSLRQAANTIRKKYGYSVEIKTVALFPKSFSAFMGADYAVYAGKLFDVRAYTSRLDRDLWHMQLIVDQTI
;
A
#
# COMPACT_ATOMS: atom_id res chain seq x y z
N MET A 1 54.83 -11.10 20.47
CA MET A 1 54.12 -10.32 19.44
C MET A 1 52.89 -11.12 19.03
N GLY A 2 51.71 -10.56 19.26
CA GLY A 2 50.42 -11.17 18.93
C GLY A 2 49.35 -10.14 19.18
N HIS A 3 48.99 -9.40 18.13
CA HIS A 3 48.01 -8.33 18.14
C HIS A 3 46.63 -8.87 18.51
N ALA A 4 46.02 -8.35 19.57
CA ALA A 4 44.59 -8.47 19.79
C ALA A 4 43.87 -7.58 18.77
N SER A 5 43.24 -8.21 17.79
CA SER A 5 42.34 -7.56 16.84
C SER A 5 41.06 -7.13 17.57
N PHE A 6 40.84 -5.83 17.67
CA PHE A 6 39.53 -5.26 18.00
C PHE A 6 38.56 -5.59 16.87
N SER A 7 37.57 -6.44 17.14
CA SER A 7 36.37 -6.53 16.31
C SER A 7 35.55 -5.25 16.51
N PRO A 8 35.08 -4.58 15.44
CA PRO A 8 34.19 -3.43 15.59
C PRO A 8 32.84 -3.89 16.14
N CYS A 9 32.38 -3.24 17.21
CA CYS A 9 30.99 -3.30 17.66
C CYS A 9 30.05 -3.04 16.47
N LEU A 10 29.24 -4.04 16.13
CA LEU A 10 28.01 -3.82 15.37
C LEU A 10 27.08 -2.93 16.21
N PRO A 11 26.32 -2.00 15.60
CA PRO A 11 25.31 -1.24 16.33
C PRO A 11 24.26 -2.20 16.89
N ASP A 12 23.97 -2.04 18.17
CA ASP A 12 22.99 -2.79 18.96
C ASP A 12 21.57 -2.55 18.38
N GLN A 13 21.22 -3.24 17.29
CA GLN A 13 19.83 -3.36 16.83
C GLN A 13 19.11 -4.27 17.82
N ARG A 14 18.69 -3.71 18.96
CA ARG A 14 17.77 -4.40 19.87
C ARG A 14 16.40 -4.49 19.21
N THR A 15 16.20 -5.52 18.40
CA THR A 15 14.85 -6.03 18.16
C THR A 15 14.33 -6.49 19.52
N ASN A 16 13.37 -5.77 20.08
CA ASN A 16 12.72 -6.19 21.33
C ASN A 16 11.81 -7.38 21.02
N LEU A 17 12.39 -8.57 21.00
CA LEU A 17 11.67 -9.82 20.81
C LEU A 17 10.94 -10.13 22.12
N ILE A 18 9.62 -9.94 22.13
CA ILE A 18 8.79 -10.29 23.28
C ILE A 18 8.33 -11.72 23.08
N THR A 19 8.56 -12.57 24.08
CA THR A 19 8.04 -13.93 24.12
C THR A 19 6.98 -14.02 25.21
N ILE A 20 5.75 -14.35 24.82
CA ILE A 20 4.65 -14.64 25.75
C ILE A 20 4.57 -16.17 25.89
N ILE A 21 4.58 -16.65 27.13
CA ILE A 21 4.49 -18.07 27.49
C ILE A 21 3.24 -18.26 28.35
N SER A 22 2.47 -19.33 28.09
CA SER A 22 1.35 -19.69 28.95
C SER A 22 1.85 -20.17 30.32
N GLU A 23 1.50 -19.46 31.40
CA GLU A 23 1.90 -19.81 32.77
C GLU A 23 1.41 -21.21 33.19
N HIS A 24 0.23 -21.62 32.71
CA HIS A 24 -0.33 -22.96 32.98
C HIS A 24 0.50 -24.11 32.38
N HIS A 25 1.36 -23.83 31.39
CA HIS A 25 2.19 -24.83 30.72
C HIS A 25 3.70 -24.58 30.85
N GLY A 26 4.13 -23.50 31.51
CA GLY A 26 5.55 -23.18 31.71
C GLY A 26 6.37 -24.25 32.43
N TRP A 27 5.70 -25.23 33.06
CA TRP A 27 6.31 -26.32 33.81
C TRP A 27 6.40 -27.64 33.04
N ARG A 28 5.81 -27.74 31.83
CA ARG A 28 5.83 -28.95 30.99
C ARG A 28 6.08 -28.59 29.54
N THR A 29 7.26 -28.95 29.02
CA THR A 29 7.54 -28.87 27.58
C THR A 29 6.94 -30.09 26.90
N LEU A 30 5.74 -29.97 26.34
CA LEU A 30 5.15 -31.02 25.50
C LEU A 30 5.61 -30.84 24.05
N SER A 31 5.71 -31.94 23.29
CA SER A 31 5.86 -31.86 21.84
C SER A 31 4.64 -31.18 21.22
N GLY A 32 4.84 -30.38 20.18
CA GLY A 32 3.75 -29.67 19.52
C GLY A 32 4.04 -29.34 18.07
N ILE A 33 3.06 -28.73 17.42
CA ILE A 33 3.14 -28.28 16.04
C ILE A 33 3.65 -26.84 16.05
N GLN A 34 4.77 -26.58 15.38
CA GLN A 34 5.24 -25.23 15.12
C GLN A 34 4.73 -24.80 13.75
N THR A 35 3.88 -23.77 13.70
CA THR A 35 3.35 -23.21 12.46
C THR A 35 3.33 -21.69 12.51
N SER A 36 3.61 -21.05 11.38
CA SER A 36 3.38 -19.62 11.14
C SER A 36 2.09 -19.36 10.34
N ASP A 37 1.37 -20.41 9.96
CA ASP A 37 0.12 -20.31 9.22
C ASP A 37 -1.08 -20.21 10.17
N TYR A 38 -1.89 -19.16 9.99
CA TYR A 38 -3.04 -18.87 10.85
C TYR A 38 -4.11 -19.98 10.80
N TYR A 39 -4.36 -20.55 9.62
CA TYR A 39 -5.40 -21.58 9.48
C TYR A 39 -4.95 -22.93 10.04
N ALA A 40 -3.68 -23.30 9.87
CA ALA A 40 -3.06 -24.42 10.55
C ALA A 40 -3.12 -24.24 12.07
N TYR A 41 -2.85 -23.03 12.58
CA TYR A 41 -3.01 -22.70 14.00
C TYR A 41 -4.48 -22.89 14.46
N ARG A 42 -5.45 -22.31 13.74
CA ARG A 42 -6.88 -22.42 14.09
C ARG A 42 -7.37 -23.87 14.08
N ASN A 43 -6.98 -24.65 13.07
CA ASN A 43 -7.32 -26.07 13.01
C ASN A 43 -6.69 -26.85 14.17
N ALA A 44 -5.41 -26.62 14.48
CA ALA A 44 -4.74 -27.26 15.61
C ALA A 44 -5.43 -26.94 16.95
N ILE A 45 -5.81 -25.68 17.18
CA ILE A 45 -6.58 -25.28 18.38
C ILE A 45 -7.94 -26.00 18.42
N ARG A 46 -8.66 -26.07 17.30
CA ARG A 46 -9.94 -26.80 17.19
C ARG A 46 -9.76 -28.29 17.50
N ASP A 47 -8.63 -28.86 17.10
CA ASP A 47 -8.28 -30.26 17.32
C ASP A 47 -7.67 -30.51 18.72
N GLY A 48 -7.73 -29.52 19.62
CA GLY A 48 -7.37 -29.63 21.03
C GLY A 48 -5.94 -29.21 21.40
N CYS A 49 -5.18 -28.62 20.47
CA CYS A 49 -3.89 -28.02 20.81
C CYS A 49 -4.07 -26.77 21.66
N HIS A 50 -3.05 -26.44 22.45
CA HIS A 50 -3.01 -25.22 23.27
C HIS A 50 -1.78 -24.38 22.93
N LEU A 51 -1.92 -23.06 23.07
CA LEU A 51 -0.82 -22.13 22.83
C LEU A 51 0.22 -22.23 23.95
N GLN A 52 1.45 -22.62 23.59
CA GLN A 52 2.56 -22.74 24.54
C GLN A 52 3.48 -21.52 24.54
N ARG A 53 3.83 -20.99 23.36
CA ARG A 53 4.74 -19.86 23.20
C ARG A 53 4.43 -19.06 21.93
N VAL A 54 4.51 -17.73 22.02
CA VAL A 54 4.51 -16.81 20.85
C VAL A 54 5.69 -15.87 20.98
N SER A 55 6.41 -15.65 19.88
CA SER A 55 7.43 -14.61 19.77
C SER A 55 7.01 -13.62 18.69
N PHE A 56 7.02 -12.32 19.01
CA PHE A 56 6.73 -11.27 18.06
C PHE A 56 7.70 -10.09 18.22
N GLU A 57 7.87 -9.34 17.13
CA GLU A 57 8.66 -8.13 17.07
C GLU A 57 7.74 -6.93 16.86
N LEU A 58 7.86 -5.94 17.74
CA LEU A 58 7.17 -4.67 17.60
C LEU A 58 8.07 -3.70 16.82
N ARG A 59 7.61 -3.28 15.65
CA ARG A 59 8.33 -2.30 14.83
C ARG A 59 8.07 -0.89 15.33
N HIS A 60 9.08 -0.03 15.20
CA HIS A 60 8.90 1.40 15.38
C HIS A 60 7.85 1.95 14.40
N PRO A 61 7.09 3.00 14.80
CA PRO A 61 6.26 3.72 13.85
C PRO A 61 7.10 4.29 12.70
N GLU A 62 6.48 4.36 11.53
CA GLU A 62 7.04 4.94 10.31
C GLU A 62 6.30 6.24 9.96
N GLU A 63 6.99 7.19 9.35
CA GLU A 63 6.42 8.42 8.81
C GLU A 63 6.96 8.68 7.39
N MET A 64 6.03 8.85 6.45
CA MET A 64 6.34 9.14 5.06
C MET A 64 6.72 10.61 4.90
N ILE A 65 7.91 10.91 4.41
CA ILE A 65 8.37 12.27 4.13
C ILE A 65 7.95 12.69 2.72
N CYS A 66 8.21 11.83 1.73
CA CYS A 66 7.91 12.11 0.33
C CYS A 66 7.60 10.81 -0.42
N ASP A 67 6.56 10.85 -1.24
CA ASP A 67 6.16 9.76 -2.12
C ASP A 67 6.01 10.29 -3.54
N LEU A 68 7.01 10.06 -4.40
CA LEU A 68 6.95 10.51 -5.79
C LEU A 68 5.86 9.79 -6.59
N SER A 69 5.48 8.56 -6.21
CA SER A 69 4.46 7.81 -6.96
C SER A 69 3.05 8.33 -6.69
N ASN A 70 2.81 8.97 -5.54
CA ASN A 70 1.56 9.63 -5.17
C ASN A 70 1.83 10.90 -4.35
N LEU A 71 2.15 12.01 -5.04
CA LEU A 71 2.62 13.23 -4.39
C LEU A 71 1.54 13.88 -3.51
N ASP A 72 1.97 14.35 -2.33
CA ASP A 72 1.11 15.13 -1.43
C ASP A 72 0.65 16.44 -2.08
N PRO A 73 -0.51 17.00 -1.68
CA PRO A 73 -1.05 18.24 -2.25
C PRO A 73 -0.11 19.46 -2.15
N ILE A 74 0.87 19.44 -1.24
CA ILE A 74 1.89 20.50 -1.11
C ILE A 74 2.76 20.66 -2.36
N TYR A 75 2.82 19.65 -3.23
CA TYR A 75 3.55 19.66 -4.50
C TYR A 75 2.67 20.09 -5.70
N ASN A 76 1.37 20.34 -5.49
CA ASN A 76 0.49 20.79 -6.57
C ASN A 76 0.96 22.16 -7.10
N GLY A 77 0.91 22.32 -8.42
CA GLY A 77 1.38 23.54 -9.10
C GLY A 77 2.90 23.68 -9.19
N MET A 78 3.69 22.78 -8.57
CA MET A 78 5.15 22.82 -8.65
C MET A 78 5.67 22.33 -10.00
N HIS A 79 6.75 22.96 -10.47
CA HIS A 79 7.48 22.52 -11.65
C HIS A 79 8.12 21.15 -11.39
N ARG A 80 8.19 20.30 -12.41
CA ARG A 80 8.66 18.92 -12.29
C ARG A 80 10.11 18.84 -11.80
N ASP A 81 10.96 19.72 -12.32
CA ASP A 81 12.38 19.78 -11.91
C ASP A 81 12.54 20.19 -10.45
N ASP A 82 11.66 21.04 -9.93
CA ASP A 82 11.72 21.46 -8.52
C ASP A 82 11.25 20.35 -7.58
N ILE A 83 10.26 19.55 -8.01
CA ILE A 83 9.87 18.32 -7.29
C ILE A 83 11.07 17.37 -7.18
N VAL A 84 11.79 17.15 -8.29
CA VAL A 84 12.99 16.31 -8.31
C VAL A 84 14.07 16.86 -7.39
N LYS A 85 14.37 18.16 -7.44
CA LYS A 85 15.34 18.80 -6.54
C LYS A 85 14.96 18.68 -5.06
N ILE A 86 13.68 18.88 -4.70
CA ILE A 86 13.22 18.65 -3.31
C ILE A 86 13.44 17.19 -2.93
N TRP A 87 13.09 16.25 -3.79
CA TRP A 87 13.28 14.84 -3.51
C TRP A 87 14.75 14.48 -3.31
N GLU A 88 15.65 14.97 -4.17
CA GLU A 88 17.09 14.77 -4.05
C GLU A 88 17.64 15.34 -2.74
N HIS A 89 17.22 16.57 -2.39
CA HIS A 89 17.58 17.19 -1.13
C HIS A 89 17.11 16.36 0.06
N LEU A 90 15.84 15.96 0.10
CA LEU A 90 15.29 15.11 1.16
C LEU A 90 15.98 13.74 1.22
N ASN A 91 16.29 13.14 0.07
CA ASN A 91 16.99 11.87 -0.04
C ASN A 91 18.40 11.97 0.58
N LEU A 92 19.14 13.05 0.29
CA LEU A 92 20.45 13.32 0.86
C LEU A 92 20.36 13.62 2.37
N SER A 93 19.41 14.44 2.79
CA SER A 93 19.22 14.81 4.20
C SER A 93 18.88 13.60 5.04
N THR A 94 17.95 12.75 4.59
CA THR A 94 17.54 11.52 5.32
C THR A 94 18.65 10.47 5.41
N ARG A 95 19.54 10.36 4.41
CA ARG A 95 20.71 9.46 4.48
C ARG A 95 21.72 9.87 5.55
N LYS A 96 21.77 11.15 5.92
CA LYS A 96 22.71 11.67 6.94
C LYS A 96 22.18 11.55 8.37
N MET A 97 21.00 10.97 8.59
CA MET A 97 20.30 10.98 9.88
C MET A 97 20.59 9.76 10.77
N GLU A 98 21.36 8.78 10.30
CA GLU A 98 21.65 7.56 11.05
C GLU A 98 22.20 7.85 12.46
N GLY A 99 21.63 7.17 13.46
CA GLY A 99 22.16 7.14 14.83
C GLY A 99 21.75 8.30 15.75
N ARG A 100 20.91 9.25 15.31
CA ARG A 100 20.39 10.31 16.20
C ARG A 100 19.07 9.90 16.86
N GLY A 101 19.11 9.61 18.16
CA GLY A 101 17.90 9.46 18.99
C GLY A 101 16.98 8.29 18.62
N GLY A 102 17.53 7.22 18.04
CA GLY A 102 16.75 6.05 17.60
C GLY A 102 15.90 6.29 16.35
N ILE A 103 16.12 7.40 15.63
CA ILE A 103 15.48 7.67 14.34
C ILE A 103 16.38 7.12 13.23
N GLY A 104 15.77 6.44 12.27
CA GLY A 104 16.44 5.91 11.10
C GLY A 104 15.64 6.16 9.83
N ARG A 105 16.32 6.12 8.69
CA ARG A 105 15.65 6.03 7.39
C ARG A 105 15.05 4.62 7.24
N VAL A 106 13.86 4.52 6.68
CA VAL A 106 13.30 3.22 6.27
C VAL A 106 14.01 2.79 4.99
N GLU A 107 14.61 1.61 5.04
CA GLU A 107 15.31 1.00 3.90
C GLU A 107 14.64 -0.30 3.49
N GLY A 108 14.79 -0.66 2.22
CA GLY A 108 14.20 -1.87 1.68
C GLY A 108 14.24 -1.91 0.15
N ASN A 109 14.07 -3.12 -0.39
CA ASN A 109 13.94 -3.32 -1.82
C ASN A 109 12.66 -2.66 -2.33
N GLY A 110 12.77 -1.83 -3.37
CA GLY A 110 11.59 -1.27 -4.02
C GLY A 110 10.96 -0.10 -3.28
N LEU A 111 11.79 0.78 -2.71
CA LEU A 111 11.40 2.07 -2.13
C LEU A 111 12.00 3.25 -2.93
N SER A 112 12.36 3.05 -4.20
CA SER A 112 13.00 4.10 -5.02
C SER A 112 12.24 5.43 -5.06
N PRO A 113 10.89 5.47 -5.17
CA PRO A 113 10.13 6.72 -5.16
C PRO A 113 9.75 7.19 -3.76
N GLU A 114 10.12 6.45 -2.71
CA GLU A 114 9.57 6.59 -1.36
C GLU A 114 10.67 6.97 -0.35
N LEU A 115 10.45 8.05 0.39
CA LEU A 115 11.31 8.48 1.49
C LEU A 115 10.51 8.45 2.78
N ALA A 116 10.85 7.52 3.67
CA ALA A 116 10.24 7.40 4.99
C ALA A 116 11.30 7.31 6.09
N ILE A 117 10.91 7.70 7.30
CA ILE A 117 11.71 7.60 8.53
C ILE A 117 10.95 6.78 9.56
N SER A 118 11.67 6.04 10.39
CA SER A 118 11.15 5.31 11.53
C SER A 118 11.82 5.78 12.82
N GLY A 119 11.15 5.59 13.96
CA GLY A 119 11.72 5.98 15.26
C GLY A 119 10.77 5.77 16.43
N PRO A 120 11.15 6.20 17.64
CA PRO A 120 10.48 5.79 18.88
C PRO A 120 9.06 6.35 19.05
N SER A 121 8.72 7.46 18.39
CA SER A 121 7.43 8.13 18.58
C SER A 121 6.93 8.80 17.30
N LYS A 122 5.64 8.62 17.01
CA LYS A 122 4.97 9.26 15.86
C LYS A 122 5.03 10.78 15.92
N SER A 123 4.85 11.39 17.10
CA SER A 123 4.86 12.84 17.25
C SER A 123 6.23 13.44 16.91
N VAL A 124 7.31 12.78 17.33
CA VAL A 124 8.69 13.18 17.01
C VAL A 124 8.93 13.08 15.51
N LEU A 125 8.49 11.99 14.86
CA LEU A 125 8.63 11.81 13.42
C LEU A 125 7.85 12.86 12.62
N THR A 126 6.63 13.23 13.04
CA THR A 126 5.84 14.28 12.37
C THR A 126 6.52 15.66 12.45
N ILE A 127 7.05 16.03 13.61
CA ILE A 127 7.79 17.31 13.77
C ILE A 127 9.01 17.33 12.83
N LEU A 128 9.74 16.22 12.80
CA LEU A 128 10.93 16.07 11.96
C LEU A 128 10.60 16.12 10.47
N LYS A 129 9.56 15.41 10.02
CA LYS A 129 9.05 15.48 8.64
C LYS A 129 8.78 16.94 8.24
N ASN A 130 8.03 17.67 9.07
CA ASN A 130 7.69 19.06 8.77
C ASN A 130 8.93 19.96 8.68
N SER A 131 9.93 19.74 9.54
CA SER A 131 11.21 20.45 9.49
C SER A 131 11.97 20.17 8.19
N LEU A 132 12.10 18.89 7.81
CA LEU A 132 12.80 18.46 6.59
C LEU A 132 12.13 19.02 5.32
N ILE A 133 10.79 18.95 5.26
CA ILE A 133 10.03 19.52 4.14
C ILE A 133 10.22 21.04 4.09
N SER A 134 10.12 21.73 5.22
CA SER A 134 10.29 23.19 5.27
C SER A 134 11.69 23.62 4.80
N GLU A 135 12.74 22.88 5.22
CA GLU A 135 14.11 23.12 4.78
C GLU A 135 14.28 22.89 3.27
N ALA A 136 13.74 21.78 2.75
CA ALA A 136 13.81 21.45 1.33
C ALA A 136 13.13 22.51 0.44
N PHE A 137 11.97 23.03 0.86
CA PHE A 137 11.28 24.11 0.14
C PHE A 137 12.05 25.44 0.19
N ASN A 138 12.65 25.77 1.34
CA ASN A 138 13.49 26.96 1.47
C ASN A 138 14.74 26.90 0.57
N HIS A 139 15.28 25.70 0.34
CA HIS A 139 16.44 25.49 -0.52
C HIS A 139 16.20 25.85 -2.00
N ILE A 140 14.94 25.91 -2.46
CA ILE A 140 14.58 26.17 -3.87
C ILE A 140 14.23 27.66 -4.14
N GLN A 141 14.19 28.54 -3.14
CA GLN A 141 13.57 29.88 -3.25
C GLN A 141 14.06 30.80 -4.38
N SER A 142 13.10 31.24 -5.23
CA SER A 142 12.86 32.67 -5.49
C SER A 142 11.47 33.01 -6.06
N SER A 143 10.61 32.05 -6.44
CA SER A 143 9.26 32.40 -6.94
C SER A 143 8.22 31.27 -6.83
N PHE A 144 8.23 30.49 -5.76
CA PHE A 144 7.12 29.57 -5.49
C PHE A 144 6.19 30.17 -4.42
N PHE A 145 5.16 30.86 -4.89
CA PHE A 145 3.93 30.97 -4.11
C PHE A 145 3.17 29.66 -4.34
N PRO A 146 2.75 28.93 -3.29
CA PRO A 146 1.86 27.80 -3.48
C PRO A 146 0.60 28.33 -4.15
N ILE A 147 0.49 28.13 -5.47
CA ILE A 147 -0.76 28.35 -6.16
C ILE A 147 -1.66 27.29 -5.57
N THR A 148 -2.65 27.71 -4.80
CA THR A 148 -3.75 26.88 -4.34
C THR A 148 -4.60 26.52 -5.55
N THR A 149 -4.04 25.78 -6.50
CA THR A 149 -4.83 25.08 -7.51
C THR A 149 -5.68 24.10 -6.73
N LYS A 150 -6.98 24.37 -6.65
CA LYS A 150 -7.94 23.55 -5.91
C LYS A 150 -8.05 22.12 -6.44
N LYS A 151 -7.56 21.86 -7.66
CA LYS A 151 -7.63 20.53 -8.27
C LYS A 151 -6.33 19.76 -8.02
N PRO A 152 -6.41 18.56 -7.41
CA PRO A 152 -5.26 17.66 -7.32
C PRO A 152 -4.79 17.30 -8.73
N SER A 153 -3.49 17.41 -8.98
CA SER A 153 -2.90 17.15 -10.30
C SER A 153 -1.71 16.20 -10.27
N ARG A 154 -1.14 15.94 -9.09
CA ARG A 154 0.11 15.20 -8.91
C ARG A 154 -0.03 13.95 -8.05
N GLY A 155 -1.14 13.79 -7.36
CA GLY A 155 -1.43 12.64 -6.52
C GLY A 155 -2.92 12.59 -6.23
N VAL A 156 -3.38 11.42 -5.79
CA VAL A 156 -4.76 11.19 -5.39
C VAL A 156 -4.79 10.95 -3.89
N ALA A 157 -5.30 11.92 -3.14
CA ALA A 157 -5.36 11.85 -1.70
C ALA A 157 -6.59 11.08 -1.20
N LYS A 158 -6.44 10.37 -0.06
CA LYS A 158 -7.54 9.74 0.67
C LYS A 158 -8.06 10.70 1.74
N ASN A 159 -8.81 11.72 1.34
CA ASN A 159 -9.26 12.81 2.20
C ASN A 159 -10.78 13.09 2.12
N ARG A 160 -11.49 12.52 1.14
CA ARG A 160 -12.94 12.71 0.98
C ARG A 160 -13.69 11.84 1.98
N LEU A 161 -14.63 12.42 2.73
CA LEU A 161 -15.52 11.64 3.60
C LEU A 161 -16.44 10.74 2.76
N LEU A 162 -16.57 9.47 3.13
CA LEU A 162 -17.49 8.54 2.48
C LEU A 162 -18.94 9.05 2.52
N THR A 163 -19.34 9.70 3.60
CA THR A 163 -20.69 10.28 3.77
C THR A 163 -21.02 11.38 2.74
N ASN A 164 -20.01 11.90 2.04
CA ASN A 164 -20.16 12.90 0.98
C ASN A 164 -20.15 12.24 -0.42
N ALA A 165 -20.18 10.92 -0.51
CA ALA A 165 -20.37 10.19 -1.76
C ALA A 165 -21.85 10.17 -2.17
N ASP A 166 -22.12 9.85 -3.43
CA ASP A 166 -23.47 9.70 -3.95
C ASP A 166 -24.16 8.44 -3.39
N SER A 167 -25.48 8.35 -3.58
CA SER A 167 -26.30 7.26 -3.05
C SER A 167 -25.91 5.89 -3.58
N ASN A 168 -25.43 5.78 -4.82
CA ASN A 168 -25.06 4.49 -5.41
C ASN A 168 -23.76 3.98 -4.80
N THR A 169 -22.78 4.87 -4.58
CA THR A 169 -21.53 4.53 -3.88
C THR A 169 -21.80 4.08 -2.44
N LEU A 170 -22.68 4.79 -1.71
CA LEU A 170 -23.07 4.43 -0.35
C LEU A 170 -23.83 3.10 -0.28
N ASP A 171 -24.77 2.86 -1.21
CA ASP A 171 -25.50 1.61 -1.31
C ASP A 171 -24.55 0.43 -1.59
N PHE A 172 -23.61 0.59 -2.53
CA PHE A 172 -22.62 -0.43 -2.82
C PHE A 172 -21.78 -0.76 -1.58
N HIS A 173 -21.27 0.25 -0.87
CA HIS A 173 -20.52 0.05 0.38
C HIS A 173 -21.35 -0.74 1.41
N ASN A 174 -22.60 -0.37 1.61
CA ASN A 174 -23.47 -1.06 2.58
C ASN A 174 -23.72 -2.52 2.20
N ARG A 175 -23.96 -2.81 0.90
CA ARG A 175 -24.10 -4.18 0.41
C ARG A 175 -22.83 -4.99 0.59
N LEU A 176 -21.67 -4.40 0.32
CA LEU A 176 -20.37 -5.04 0.58
C LEU A 176 -20.21 -5.35 2.07
N CYS A 177 -20.51 -4.40 2.97
CA CYS A 177 -20.41 -4.61 4.41
C CYS A 177 -21.32 -5.75 4.89
N ILE A 178 -22.58 -5.79 4.44
CA ILE A 178 -23.49 -6.90 4.76
C ILE A 178 -22.92 -8.22 4.26
N PHE A 179 -22.54 -8.30 2.98
CA PHE A 179 -21.94 -9.49 2.40
C PHE A 179 -20.67 -9.93 3.13
N TYR A 180 -19.80 -8.99 3.48
CA TYR A 180 -18.47 -9.28 4.01
C TYR A 180 -18.49 -9.63 5.51
N SER A 181 -19.52 -9.19 6.25
CA SER A 181 -19.70 -9.50 7.67
C SER A 181 -19.73 -10.99 7.99
N GLN A 182 -20.16 -11.85 7.05
CA GLN A 182 -20.19 -13.31 7.25
C GLN A 182 -18.79 -13.94 7.33
N TYR A 183 -17.75 -13.26 6.84
CA TYR A 183 -16.37 -13.76 6.84
C TYR A 183 -15.55 -13.29 8.05
N VAL A 184 -16.04 -12.28 8.78
CA VAL A 184 -15.32 -11.61 9.88
C VAL A 184 -15.93 -12.03 11.21
N SER A 185 -15.09 -12.20 12.23
CA SER A 185 -15.54 -12.46 13.59
C SER A 185 -16.37 -11.29 14.12
N HIS A 186 -17.50 -11.59 14.76
CA HIS A 186 -18.40 -10.57 15.30
C HIS A 186 -17.68 -9.57 16.22
N GLU A 187 -16.76 -10.06 17.05
CA GLU A 187 -15.94 -9.27 17.98
C GLU A 187 -14.97 -8.30 17.27
N GLN A 188 -14.70 -8.53 15.98
CA GLN A 188 -13.75 -7.75 15.18
C GLN A 188 -14.44 -6.82 14.18
N LEU A 189 -15.78 -6.77 14.16
CA LEU A 189 -16.51 -5.90 13.22
C LEU A 189 -16.17 -4.42 13.46
N GLU A 190 -16.13 -3.98 14.71
CA GLU A 190 -15.82 -2.59 15.07
C GLU A 190 -14.36 -2.17 14.84
N SER A 191 -13.43 -3.13 14.78
CA SER A 191 -12.01 -2.85 14.55
C SER A 191 -11.60 -3.02 13.08
N ASN A 192 -12.43 -3.68 12.27
CA ASN A 192 -12.10 -3.99 10.88
C ASN A 192 -12.24 -2.76 9.97
N SER A 193 -11.20 -2.52 9.17
CA SER A 193 -11.08 -1.35 8.30
C SER A 193 -12.16 -1.24 7.23
N ILE A 194 -12.74 -2.36 6.80
CA ILE A 194 -13.81 -2.40 5.79
C ILE A 194 -15.09 -1.78 6.34
N PHE A 195 -15.53 -2.21 7.53
CA PHE A 195 -16.74 -1.69 8.16
C PHE A 195 -16.56 -0.26 8.72
N ASN A 196 -15.32 0.16 8.95
CA ASN A 196 -14.97 1.49 9.44
C ASN A 196 -14.37 2.41 8.35
N THR A 197 -14.77 2.23 7.10
CA THR A 197 -14.31 3.07 5.99
C THR A 197 -14.86 4.49 6.13
N ARG A 198 -14.06 5.40 6.71
CA ARG A 198 -14.44 6.82 6.88
C ARG A 198 -14.07 7.71 5.69
N TYR A 199 -12.90 7.47 5.12
CA TYR A 199 -12.33 8.30 4.05
C TYR A 199 -12.11 7.48 2.79
N ILE A 200 -12.45 8.07 1.65
CA ILE A 200 -12.24 7.54 0.30
C ILE A 200 -11.30 8.46 -0.48
N TYR A 201 -10.86 8.00 -1.64
CA TYR A 201 -10.02 8.79 -2.53
C TYR A 201 -10.81 9.95 -3.15
N GLU A 202 -10.15 11.09 -3.31
CA GLU A 202 -10.72 12.27 -3.95
C GLU A 202 -10.99 12.05 -5.44
N ASP A 203 -11.78 12.95 -6.01
CA ASP A 203 -11.99 13.01 -7.45
C ASP A 203 -10.69 13.42 -8.15
N HIS A 204 -10.35 12.70 -9.22
CA HIS A 204 -9.16 12.92 -10.01
C HIS A 204 -9.37 12.39 -11.43
N GLU A 205 -8.83 13.11 -12.42
CA GLU A 205 -8.96 12.79 -13.84
C GLU A 205 -8.54 11.34 -14.21
N ILE A 206 -7.60 10.75 -13.46
CA ILE A 206 -7.13 9.40 -13.73
C ILE A 206 -8.23 8.35 -13.56
N TRP A 207 -9.30 8.63 -12.79
CA TRP A 207 -10.42 7.70 -12.63
C TRP A 207 -11.17 7.53 -13.95
N HIS A 208 -11.43 8.63 -14.67
CA HIS A 208 -12.05 8.59 -15.98
C HIS A 208 -11.14 7.99 -17.07
N GLN A 209 -9.83 8.17 -16.95
CA GLN A 209 -8.87 7.52 -17.86
C GLN A 209 -8.87 5.99 -17.63
N ILE A 210 -8.93 5.54 -16.37
CA ILE A 210 -9.00 4.13 -15.99
C ILE A 210 -10.32 3.48 -16.44
N GLU A 211 -11.44 4.20 -16.32
CA GLU A 211 -12.78 3.72 -16.66
C GLU A 211 -12.85 3.07 -18.05
N ASN A 212 -12.12 3.65 -19.01
CA ASN A 212 -12.12 3.27 -20.42
C ASN A 212 -11.17 2.10 -20.76
N LEU A 213 -10.36 1.61 -19.82
CA LEU A 213 -9.36 0.57 -20.12
C LEU A 213 -9.94 -0.84 -20.24
N SER A 214 -11.05 -1.12 -19.54
CA SER A 214 -11.75 -2.40 -19.55
C SER A 214 -13.16 -2.27 -18.99
N LYS A 215 -14.02 -3.27 -19.22
CA LYS A 215 -15.38 -3.30 -18.68
C LYS A 215 -15.42 -3.50 -17.17
N ASN A 216 -14.88 -4.61 -16.66
CA ASN A 216 -14.93 -4.97 -15.24
C ASN A 216 -13.70 -4.44 -14.49
N LYS A 217 -13.91 -3.78 -13.34
CA LYS A 217 -12.85 -3.20 -12.51
C LYS A 217 -12.74 -3.97 -11.21
N LEU A 218 -11.71 -4.78 -11.07
CA LEU A 218 -11.44 -5.56 -9.87
C LEU A 218 -10.44 -4.84 -8.97
N PHE A 219 -10.90 -4.43 -7.79
CA PHE A 219 -10.06 -3.90 -6.73
C PHE A 219 -9.75 -4.99 -5.70
N LEU A 220 -8.54 -4.95 -5.14
CA LEU A 220 -8.16 -5.90 -4.09
C LEU A 220 -8.63 -5.40 -2.72
N LEU A 221 -9.36 -6.24 -1.99
CA LEU A 221 -10.06 -5.85 -0.77
C LEU A 221 -9.10 -5.39 0.35
N SER A 222 -9.64 -4.72 1.37
CA SER A 222 -8.91 -3.96 2.41
C SER A 222 -8.34 -2.64 1.90
N ALA A 223 -7.20 -2.65 1.20
CA ALA A 223 -6.57 -1.42 0.71
C ALA A 223 -7.31 -0.80 -0.49
N GLY A 224 -7.95 -1.63 -1.32
CA GLY A 224 -8.67 -1.21 -2.52
C GLY A 224 -10.09 -0.71 -2.28
N LEU A 225 -10.70 -0.93 -1.11
CA LEU A 225 -12.07 -0.46 -0.86
C LEU A 225 -12.19 1.08 -0.92
N PRO A 226 -11.36 1.87 -0.21
CA PRO A 226 -11.41 3.32 -0.34
C PRO A 226 -11.11 3.83 -1.76
N LEU A 227 -10.30 3.09 -2.53
CA LEU A 227 -9.96 3.41 -3.92
C LEU A 227 -11.15 3.20 -4.84
N ALA A 228 -11.76 2.02 -4.75
CA ALA A 228 -12.95 1.66 -5.50
C ALA A 228 -14.11 2.63 -5.25
N LEU A 229 -14.37 2.99 -3.98
CA LEU A 229 -15.43 3.95 -3.65
C LEU A 229 -15.11 5.36 -4.17
N GLY A 230 -13.85 5.78 -4.15
CA GLY A 230 -13.42 7.04 -4.76
C GLY A 230 -13.63 7.03 -6.28
N TYR A 231 -13.23 5.94 -6.93
CA TYR A 231 -13.45 5.70 -8.36
C TYR A 231 -14.93 5.70 -8.73
N MET A 232 -15.77 4.97 -8.00
CA MET A 232 -17.23 4.93 -8.22
C MET A 232 -17.86 6.30 -8.05
N ALA A 233 -17.48 7.03 -6.99
CA ALA A 233 -18.01 8.36 -6.73
C ALA A 233 -17.55 9.42 -7.75
N ALA A 234 -16.49 9.17 -8.51
CA ALA A 234 -16.00 10.03 -9.58
C ALA A 234 -16.63 9.69 -10.94
N THR A 235 -16.73 8.39 -11.27
CA THR A 235 -17.12 7.90 -12.60
C THR A 235 -18.58 7.51 -12.72
N GLY A 236 -19.21 7.11 -11.61
CA GLY A 236 -20.54 6.47 -11.62
C GLY A 236 -20.53 5.03 -12.13
N ASP A 237 -19.37 4.44 -12.42
CA ASP A 237 -19.26 3.07 -12.93
C ASP A 237 -19.70 2.04 -11.87
N GLN A 238 -20.61 1.16 -12.27
CA GLN A 238 -21.17 0.11 -11.42
C GLN A 238 -20.50 -1.26 -11.62
N ASN A 239 -19.63 -1.43 -12.62
CA ASN A 239 -18.92 -2.68 -12.88
C ASN A 239 -17.65 -2.81 -12.01
N VAL A 240 -17.84 -2.61 -10.70
CA VAL A 240 -16.79 -2.64 -9.69
C VAL A 240 -16.89 -3.91 -8.87
N PHE A 241 -15.77 -4.60 -8.75
CA PHE A 241 -15.65 -5.92 -8.16
C PHE A 241 -14.52 -5.96 -7.14
N PHE A 242 -14.61 -6.90 -6.21
CA PHE A 242 -13.64 -7.14 -5.16
C PHE A 242 -13.21 -8.59 -5.13
N LEU A 243 -11.91 -8.79 -4.95
CA LEU A 243 -11.31 -10.07 -4.57
C LEU A 243 -10.42 -9.82 -3.36
N GLU A 244 -10.34 -10.78 -2.45
CA GLU A 244 -9.38 -10.74 -1.37
C GLU A 244 -8.12 -11.54 -1.71
N ILE A 245 -6.97 -10.94 -1.43
CA ILE A 245 -5.66 -11.56 -1.61
C ILE A 245 -4.84 -11.28 -0.36
N HIS A 246 -4.39 -12.35 0.31
CA HIS A 246 -3.52 -12.25 1.48
C HIS A 246 -2.07 -12.57 1.13
N ARG A 247 -1.16 -11.83 1.77
CA ARG A 247 0.27 -12.15 1.78
C ARG A 247 0.61 -13.02 2.99
N GLN A 248 1.82 -13.57 2.99
CA GLN A 248 2.35 -14.22 4.19
C GLN A 248 2.35 -13.23 5.37
N ASN A 249 1.87 -13.67 6.53
CA ASN A 249 1.75 -12.88 7.77
C ASN A 249 0.80 -11.68 7.67
N ASP A 250 -0.25 -11.76 6.85
CA ASP A 250 -1.29 -10.73 6.81
C ASP A 250 -2.11 -10.73 8.11
N SER A 251 -1.96 -9.67 8.91
CA SER A 251 -2.66 -9.53 10.18
C SER A 251 -4.18 -9.44 10.02
N SER A 252 -4.70 -9.10 8.83
CA SER A 252 -6.14 -9.08 8.61
C SER A 252 -6.78 -10.47 8.75
N LEU A 253 -5.99 -11.53 8.57
CA LEU A 253 -6.43 -12.91 8.78
C LEU A 253 -6.87 -13.18 10.22
N LEU A 254 -6.31 -12.47 11.20
CA LEU A 254 -6.67 -12.62 12.61
C LEU A 254 -8.15 -12.31 12.88
N ASN A 255 -8.76 -11.49 12.01
CA ASN A 255 -10.13 -11.03 12.17
C ASN A 255 -11.14 -11.96 11.49
N LYS A 256 -10.70 -13.05 10.85
CA LYS A 256 -11.54 -13.86 9.95
C LYS A 256 -11.99 -15.17 10.59
N ASN A 257 -13.26 -15.50 10.37
CA ASN A 257 -13.80 -16.83 10.66
C ASN A 257 -13.59 -17.80 9.49
N ILE A 258 -13.77 -17.30 8.26
CA ILE A 258 -13.76 -18.10 7.02
C ILE A 258 -13.04 -17.30 5.93
N GLU A 259 -12.29 -17.97 5.06
CA GLU A 259 -11.65 -17.36 3.89
C GLU A 259 -12.67 -16.86 2.86
N PHE A 260 -12.45 -15.66 2.30
CA PHE A 260 -13.23 -15.16 1.18
C PHE A 260 -12.47 -15.44 -0.13
N GLN A 261 -12.81 -16.53 -0.79
CA GLN A 261 -12.15 -17.00 -2.03
C GLN A 261 -12.94 -16.70 -3.32
N ASP A 262 -13.96 -15.83 -3.24
CA ASP A 262 -14.84 -15.48 -4.36
C ASP A 262 -14.66 -14.00 -4.76
N ILE A 263 -15.49 -13.53 -5.69
CA ILE A 263 -15.55 -12.17 -6.20
C ILE A 263 -16.91 -11.59 -5.83
N PHE A 264 -16.89 -10.37 -5.32
CA PHE A 264 -18.08 -9.62 -4.98
C PHE A 264 -18.17 -8.32 -5.78
N PRO A 265 -19.35 -7.96 -6.34
CA PRO A 265 -20.50 -8.82 -6.53
C PRO A 265 -20.19 -9.94 -7.51
N THR A 266 -21.07 -10.95 -7.63
CA THR A 266 -20.91 -11.97 -8.66
C THR A 266 -21.07 -11.33 -10.05
N PRO A 267 -20.10 -11.49 -10.98
CA PRO A 267 -20.20 -10.89 -12.31
C PRO A 267 -21.30 -11.53 -13.14
N THR A 268 -21.91 -10.73 -14.02
CA THR A 268 -23.00 -11.16 -14.91
C THR A 268 -22.52 -11.97 -16.11
N SER A 269 -21.24 -11.82 -16.50
CA SER A 269 -20.62 -12.53 -17.62
C SER A 269 -19.21 -12.97 -17.23
N SER A 270 -18.87 -14.22 -17.55
CA SER A 270 -17.54 -14.79 -17.33
C SER A 270 -16.52 -14.43 -18.41
N ARG A 271 -16.95 -13.85 -19.54
CA ARG A 271 -16.08 -13.55 -20.70
C ARG A 271 -15.68 -12.08 -20.83
N ASP A 272 -16.29 -11.22 -20.03
CA ASP A 272 -16.02 -9.79 -20.09
C ASP A 272 -14.56 -9.49 -19.69
N PRO A 273 -13.92 -8.49 -20.32
CA PRO A 273 -12.53 -8.16 -20.03
C PRO A 273 -12.39 -7.55 -18.63
N TRP A 274 -11.30 -7.89 -17.94
CA TRP A 274 -11.03 -7.48 -16.56
C TRP A 274 -9.85 -6.51 -16.48
N LEU A 275 -10.00 -5.49 -15.64
CA LEU A 275 -8.93 -4.61 -15.19
C LEU A 275 -8.71 -4.83 -13.70
N ILE A 276 -7.52 -5.28 -13.32
CA ILE A 276 -7.17 -5.48 -11.92
C ILE A 276 -6.38 -4.27 -11.42
N ILE A 277 -6.86 -3.65 -10.34
CA ILE A 277 -6.34 -2.38 -9.83
C ILE A 277 -5.91 -2.57 -8.37
N ASP A 278 -4.65 -2.27 -8.07
CA ASP A 278 -4.10 -2.35 -6.70
C ASP A 278 -2.92 -1.38 -6.52
N LYS A 279 -2.63 -1.03 -5.26
CA LYS A 279 -1.37 -0.37 -4.90
C LYS A 279 -0.20 -1.33 -5.03
N ALA A 280 0.82 -0.96 -5.80
CA ALA A 280 1.84 -1.92 -6.21
C ALA A 280 3.21 -1.68 -5.55
N TYR A 281 3.54 -2.44 -4.51
CA TYR A 281 4.90 -2.47 -3.96
C TYR A 281 5.83 -3.34 -4.80
N THR A 282 5.45 -4.60 -5.02
CA THR A 282 6.21 -5.60 -5.78
C THR A 282 5.45 -6.17 -6.98
N GLY A 283 4.17 -5.81 -7.14
CA GLY A 283 3.27 -6.38 -8.16
C GLY A 283 2.76 -7.82 -7.87
N GLY A 284 3.16 -8.42 -6.73
CA GLY A 284 2.79 -9.79 -6.39
C GLY A 284 1.28 -10.02 -6.27
N SER A 285 0.56 -9.10 -5.65
CA SER A 285 -0.90 -9.16 -5.46
C SER A 285 -1.67 -9.09 -6.78
N LEU A 286 -1.27 -8.17 -7.69
CA LEU A 286 -1.84 -8.07 -9.03
C LEU A 286 -1.71 -9.38 -9.81
N ARG A 287 -0.51 -9.99 -9.80
CA ARG A 287 -0.26 -11.27 -10.48
C ARG A 287 -1.08 -12.41 -9.87
N GLN A 288 -1.21 -12.45 -8.54
CA GLN A 288 -2.01 -13.47 -7.87
C GLN A 288 -3.50 -13.34 -8.23
N ALA A 289 -4.03 -12.12 -8.20
CA ALA A 289 -5.40 -11.83 -8.61
C ALA A 289 -5.66 -12.21 -10.08
N ALA A 290 -4.75 -11.88 -11.00
CA ALA A 290 -4.86 -12.26 -12.41
C ALA A 290 -4.94 -13.78 -12.57
N ASN A 291 -4.12 -14.53 -11.84
CA ASN A 291 -4.17 -15.99 -11.85
C ASN A 291 -5.47 -16.53 -11.26
N THR A 292 -6.01 -15.92 -10.21
CA THR A 292 -7.31 -16.28 -9.64
C THR A 292 -8.44 -16.09 -10.66
N ILE A 293 -8.46 -14.96 -11.37
CA ILE A 293 -9.45 -14.69 -12.43
C ILE A 293 -9.34 -15.71 -13.56
N ARG A 294 -8.13 -16.02 -14.03
CA ARG A 294 -7.92 -17.05 -15.09
C ARG A 294 -8.36 -18.44 -14.64
N LYS A 295 -8.06 -18.82 -13.40
CA LYS A 295 -8.51 -20.12 -12.85
C LYS A 295 -10.03 -20.20 -12.77
N LYS A 296 -10.70 -19.09 -12.44
CA LYS A 296 -12.15 -19.06 -12.26
C LYS A 296 -12.93 -18.98 -13.57
N TYR A 297 -12.46 -18.16 -14.52
CA TYR A 297 -13.22 -17.84 -15.74
C TYR A 297 -12.57 -18.34 -17.04
N GLY A 298 -11.37 -18.92 -16.96
CA GLY A 298 -10.64 -19.47 -18.10
C GLY A 298 -9.47 -18.60 -18.56
N TYR A 299 -8.49 -19.23 -19.21
CA TYR A 299 -7.26 -18.58 -19.68
C TYR A 299 -7.45 -17.69 -20.92
N SER A 300 -8.59 -17.78 -21.60
CA SER A 300 -8.93 -16.94 -22.76
C SER A 300 -9.50 -15.57 -22.39
N VAL A 301 -9.78 -15.33 -21.09
CA VAL A 301 -10.30 -14.04 -20.62
C VAL A 301 -9.20 -12.98 -20.73
N GLU A 302 -9.54 -11.83 -21.33
CA GLU A 302 -8.66 -10.67 -21.37
C GLU A 302 -8.53 -10.08 -19.96
N ILE A 303 -7.29 -9.94 -19.49
CA ILE A 303 -6.97 -9.35 -18.19
C ILE A 303 -5.87 -8.33 -18.40
N LYS A 304 -6.16 -7.10 -18.00
CA LYS A 304 -5.20 -6.00 -17.88
C LYS A 304 -4.97 -5.67 -16.40
N THR A 305 -3.86 -5.03 -16.12
CA THR A 305 -3.47 -4.65 -14.76
C THR A 305 -3.11 -3.16 -14.68
N VAL A 306 -3.53 -2.51 -13.59
CA VAL A 306 -3.16 -1.13 -13.24
C VAL A 306 -2.43 -1.16 -11.90
N ALA A 307 -1.14 -0.81 -11.94
CA ALA A 307 -0.37 -0.55 -10.74
C ALA A 307 -0.60 0.90 -10.28
N LEU A 308 -1.33 1.07 -9.18
CA LEU A 308 -1.45 2.38 -8.54
C LEU A 308 -0.20 2.65 -7.70
N PHE A 309 0.41 3.81 -7.94
CA PHE A 309 1.49 4.37 -7.14
C PHE A 309 2.66 3.39 -6.94
N PRO A 310 3.22 2.79 -8.02
CA PRO A 310 4.19 1.72 -7.90
C PRO A 310 5.45 2.18 -7.13
N LYS A 311 5.95 1.31 -6.25
CA LYS A 311 7.10 1.62 -5.36
C LYS A 311 8.43 1.07 -5.88
N SER A 312 8.37 0.10 -6.79
CA SER A 312 9.56 -0.50 -7.39
C SER A 312 9.47 -0.47 -8.91
N PHE A 313 10.64 -0.47 -9.56
CA PHE A 313 10.72 -0.60 -11.00
C PHE A 313 10.03 -1.89 -11.48
N SER A 314 10.17 -2.99 -10.74
CA SER A 314 9.50 -4.25 -11.07
C SER A 314 7.97 -4.18 -10.93
N ALA A 315 7.45 -3.43 -9.96
CA ALA A 315 6.01 -3.19 -9.84
C ALA A 315 5.48 -2.32 -10.98
N PHE A 316 6.23 -1.30 -11.42
CA PHE A 316 5.89 -0.48 -12.58
C PHE A 316 5.90 -1.33 -13.86
N MET A 317 7.00 -2.03 -14.14
CA MET A 317 7.21 -2.83 -15.35
C MET A 317 6.33 -4.09 -15.41
N GLY A 318 5.84 -4.56 -14.26
CA GLY A 318 5.04 -5.77 -14.13
C GLY A 318 3.55 -5.60 -14.40
N ALA A 319 3.09 -4.37 -14.67
CA ALA A 319 1.71 -4.05 -14.99
C ALA A 319 1.54 -3.62 -16.45
N ASP A 320 0.32 -3.67 -16.98
CA ASP A 320 0.01 -3.13 -18.31
C ASP A 320 -0.07 -1.60 -18.27
N TYR A 321 -0.64 -1.07 -17.20
CA TYR A 321 -0.74 0.37 -16.94
C TYR A 321 -0.25 0.70 -15.53
N ALA A 322 0.19 1.94 -15.34
CA ALA A 322 0.58 2.45 -14.03
C ALA A 322 0.05 3.87 -13.81
N VAL A 323 -0.44 4.17 -12.60
CA VAL A 323 -0.70 5.54 -12.17
C VAL A 323 0.48 6.01 -11.34
N TYR A 324 1.16 7.05 -11.81
CA TYR A 324 2.33 7.62 -11.13
C TYR A 324 2.26 9.14 -11.20
N ALA A 325 2.39 9.80 -10.04
CA ALA A 325 2.35 11.25 -9.91
C ALA A 325 1.16 11.92 -10.62
N GLY A 326 -0.05 11.33 -10.48
CA GLY A 326 -1.29 11.86 -11.06
C GLY A 326 -1.46 11.61 -12.56
N LYS A 327 -0.59 10.81 -13.20
CA LYS A 327 -0.68 10.46 -14.63
C LYS A 327 -0.87 8.96 -14.81
N LEU A 328 -1.62 8.56 -15.84
CA LEU A 328 -1.73 7.18 -16.31
C LEU A 328 -0.70 6.91 -17.42
N PHE A 329 0.07 5.84 -17.28
CA PHE A 329 1.08 5.40 -18.23
C PHE A 329 0.66 4.04 -18.83
N ASP A 330 0.73 3.91 -20.16
CA ASP A 330 0.86 2.60 -20.82
C ASP A 330 2.31 2.14 -20.65
N VAL A 331 2.54 1.16 -19.78
CA VAL A 331 3.89 0.77 -19.36
C VAL A 331 4.73 0.33 -20.57
N ARG A 332 4.13 -0.36 -21.55
CA ARG A 332 4.84 -0.89 -22.73
C ARG A 332 5.46 0.23 -23.54
N ALA A 333 4.75 1.35 -23.69
CA ALA A 333 5.22 2.51 -24.45
C ALA A 333 6.46 3.18 -23.82
N TYR A 334 6.67 3.03 -22.50
CA TYR A 334 7.75 3.68 -21.76
C TYR A 334 8.94 2.77 -21.44
N THR A 335 8.75 1.44 -21.50
CA THR A 335 9.77 0.45 -21.09
C THR A 335 11.17 0.68 -21.64
N SER A 336 11.31 1.09 -22.91
CA SER A 336 12.60 1.27 -23.59
C SER A 336 13.34 2.55 -23.20
N ARG A 337 12.68 3.50 -22.54
CA ARG A 337 13.21 4.85 -22.24
C ARG A 337 13.65 5.01 -20.79
N LEU A 338 13.23 4.10 -19.92
CA LEU A 338 13.46 4.21 -18.48
C LEU A 338 14.78 3.56 -18.08
N ASP A 339 15.59 4.31 -17.36
CA ASP A 339 16.74 3.80 -16.64
C ASP A 339 16.28 3.17 -15.33
N ARG A 340 16.82 1.98 -15.01
CA ARG A 340 16.36 1.20 -13.86
C ARG A 340 16.57 1.92 -12.52
N ASP A 341 17.61 2.74 -12.40
CA ASP A 341 17.95 3.41 -11.16
C ASP A 341 17.27 4.79 -11.06
N LEU A 342 17.01 5.44 -12.20
CA LEU A 342 16.45 6.80 -12.27
C LEU A 342 14.97 6.88 -12.70
N TRP A 343 14.32 5.74 -13.00
CA TRP A 343 12.95 5.67 -13.54
C TRP A 343 11.94 6.56 -12.78
N HIS A 344 12.02 6.56 -11.46
CA HIS A 344 11.10 7.27 -10.57
C HIS A 344 11.15 8.79 -10.78
N MET A 345 12.35 9.35 -11.00
CA MET A 345 12.51 10.77 -11.34
C MET A 345 12.19 11.02 -12.82
N GLN A 346 12.55 10.09 -13.71
CA GLN A 346 12.23 10.19 -15.15
C GLN A 346 10.72 10.32 -15.38
N LEU A 347 9.90 9.52 -14.70
CA LEU A 347 8.43 9.59 -14.79
C LEU A 347 7.84 10.93 -14.28
N ILE A 348 8.54 11.63 -13.39
CA ILE A 348 8.14 12.98 -12.95
C ILE A 348 8.40 14.00 -14.06
N VAL A 349 9.59 13.97 -14.64
CA VAL A 349 10.03 14.99 -15.62
C VAL A 349 9.41 14.77 -17.00
N ASP A 350 9.13 13.52 -17.39
CA ASP A 350 8.79 13.20 -18.78
C ASP A 350 7.55 13.98 -19.27
N GLN A 351 7.70 14.55 -20.47
CA GLN A 351 6.77 15.50 -21.08
C GLN A 351 5.83 14.86 -22.10
N THR A 352 6.08 13.64 -22.57
CA THR A 352 5.31 13.09 -23.67
C THR A 352 3.90 12.66 -23.25
N ILE A 353 2.90 13.49 -23.59
CA ILE A 353 1.77 13.04 -24.42
C ILE A 353 1.71 13.97 -25.62
#